data_AF-A0AAD4XD58-F1
#
_entry.id   AF-A0AAD4XD58-F1
#
_cell.length_a   1.000
_cell.length_b   1.000
_cell.length_c   1.000
_cell.angle_alpha   90.00
_cell.angle_beta   90.00
_cell.angle_gamma   90.00
#
_symmetry.space_group_name_H-M   'P 1'
#
loop_
_entity.id
_entity.type
_entity.pdbx_description
1 polymer ?
#
loop_
_entity_poly.entity_id
_entity_poly.type
_entity_poly.pdbx_seq_one_letter_code
_entity_poly.pdbx_strand_id
1 'polypeptide(L)'
;MACARDLVDPGSVLKDLDPADPDVIIAFDVGNEKFRVIPIPSFILDEPREATFNRPFAMLILGGRVTLIYQMSSHIVKLWMLDDDGVEKRLENCQGKGSSNWSAETITLPFTFDFRLYGFHGVPTSADKILISRYRESRGILNTMGSLYSYDRKTKILEKIEMDGIFSSLPSLSRCRSLFTTTFTESLNTCAAASTR
;
A
#
# COMPACT_ATOMS: atom_id res chain seq x y z
N MET A 1 32.55 -36.44 32.09
CA MET A 1 32.77 -35.58 30.91
C MET A 1 31.82 -36.03 29.81
N ALA A 2 30.73 -35.31 29.62
CA ALA A 2 29.96 -35.20 28.37
C ALA A 2 28.87 -34.14 28.61
N CYS A 3 29.10 -32.91 28.16
CA CYS A 3 28.08 -31.88 28.10
C CYS A 3 27.12 -32.23 26.97
N ALA A 4 25.89 -32.63 27.30
CA ALA A 4 24.80 -32.61 26.33
C ALA A 4 24.49 -31.14 26.03
N ARG A 5 24.80 -30.71 24.80
CA ARG A 5 24.37 -29.41 24.29
C ARG A 5 22.89 -29.53 23.96
N ASP A 6 22.07 -28.78 24.67
CA ASP A 6 20.67 -28.55 24.32
C ASP A 6 20.63 -27.92 22.92
N LEU A 7 20.28 -28.74 21.94
CA LEU A 7 19.90 -28.28 20.61
C LEU A 7 18.56 -27.57 20.76
N VAL A 8 18.60 -26.24 20.86
CA VAL A 8 17.42 -25.39 20.74
C VAL A 8 16.83 -25.65 19.36
N ASP A 9 15.60 -26.17 19.35
CA ASP A 9 14.81 -26.36 18.13
C ASP A 9 14.65 -25.00 17.42
N PRO A 10 15.12 -24.82 16.18
CA PRO A 10 14.95 -23.57 15.44
C PRO A 10 13.45 -23.22 15.22
N GLY A 11 12.53 -24.16 15.43
CA GLY A 11 11.09 -23.93 15.43
C GLY A 11 10.54 -23.18 16.65
N SER A 12 11.29 -23.05 17.75
CA SER A 12 10.82 -22.37 18.96
C SER A 12 11.04 -20.85 18.96
N VAL A 13 11.89 -20.33 18.06
CA VAL A 13 12.15 -18.88 17.94
C VAL A 13 11.08 -18.16 17.11
N LEU A 14 10.24 -18.90 16.36
CA LEU A 14 9.19 -18.33 15.50
C LEU A 14 7.81 -18.25 16.16
N LYS A 15 7.67 -18.64 17.44
CA LYS A 15 6.38 -18.68 18.14
C LYS A 15 6.02 -17.38 18.89
N ASP A 16 6.95 -16.45 19.02
CA ASP A 16 6.74 -15.19 19.76
C ASP A 16 6.69 -13.93 18.89
N LEU A 17 6.57 -14.09 17.56
CA LEU A 17 6.12 -12.97 16.72
C LEU A 17 4.60 -12.89 16.86
N ASP A 18 4.11 -12.32 17.96
CA ASP A 18 2.96 -11.43 17.81
C ASP A 18 3.45 -10.37 16.81
N PRO A 19 3.01 -10.39 15.54
CA PRO A 19 3.56 -9.45 14.59
C PRO A 19 2.95 -8.11 14.98
N ALA A 20 3.65 -7.37 15.82
CA ALA A 20 3.38 -5.97 16.03
C ALA A 20 3.24 -5.31 14.65
N ASP A 21 2.42 -4.28 14.56
CA ASP A 21 2.30 -3.51 13.32
C ASP A 21 3.71 -3.20 12.80
N PRO A 22 3.96 -3.33 11.48
CA PRO A 22 5.27 -2.97 10.96
C PRO A 22 5.54 -1.53 11.36
N ASP A 23 6.54 -1.32 12.19
CA ASP A 23 6.95 -0.01 12.71
C ASP A 23 7.83 0.74 11.70
N VAL A 24 8.18 0.07 10.60
CA VAL A 24 9.01 0.61 9.53
C VAL A 24 8.55 0.14 8.14
N ILE A 25 8.83 0.97 7.14
CA ILE A 25 8.78 0.62 5.71
C ILE A 25 10.23 0.52 5.22
N ILE A 26 10.55 -0.56 4.52
CA ILE A 26 11.84 -0.71 3.85
C ILE A 26 11.66 -0.33 2.38
N ALA A 27 12.36 0.71 1.95
CA ALA A 27 12.38 1.15 0.56
C ALA A 27 13.76 0.86 -0.05
N PHE A 28 13.77 0.43 -1.31
CA PHE A 28 15.00 0.29 -2.09
C PHE A 28 15.10 1.47 -3.06
N ASP A 29 16.14 2.28 -2.88
CA ASP A 29 16.46 3.40 -3.76
C ASP A 29 17.30 2.87 -4.94
N VAL A 30 16.69 2.90 -6.13
CA VAL A 30 17.31 2.42 -7.37
C VAL A 30 18.44 3.33 -7.83
N GLY A 31 18.40 4.64 -7.49
CA GLY A 31 19.40 5.60 -7.97
C GLY A 31 20.78 5.41 -7.33
N ASN A 32 20.82 4.93 -6.08
CA ASN A 32 22.06 4.65 -5.35
C ASN A 32 22.21 3.18 -4.94
N GLU A 33 21.26 2.32 -5.34
CA GLU A 33 21.18 0.90 -5.03
C GLU A 33 21.24 0.57 -3.52
N LYS A 34 20.66 1.44 -2.67
CA LYS A 34 20.64 1.26 -1.21
C LYS A 34 19.24 1.09 -0.67
N PHE A 35 19.15 0.30 0.40
CA PHE A 35 17.96 0.27 1.23
C PHE A 35 17.94 1.47 2.17
N ARG A 36 16.76 2.06 2.34
CA ARG A 36 16.47 3.03 3.40
C ARG A 36 15.30 2.56 4.23
N VAL A 37 15.37 2.87 5.52
CA VAL A 37 14.32 2.56 6.48
C VAL A 37 13.51 3.82 6.73
N ILE A 38 12.20 3.73 6.56
CA ILE A 38 11.25 4.82 6.79
C ILE A 38 10.42 4.44 8.02
N PRO A 39 10.64 5.08 9.18
CA PRO A 39 9.86 4.78 10.37
C PRO A 39 8.41 5.23 10.20
N ILE A 40 7.48 4.39 10.67
CA ILE A 40 6.07 4.73 10.82
C ILE A 40 5.90 5.36 12.21
N PRO A 41 5.49 6.62 12.32
CA PRO A 41 5.36 7.29 13.60
C PRO A 41 4.37 6.60 14.54
N SER A 42 4.66 6.63 15.84
CA SER A 42 3.80 6.00 16.85
C SER A 42 2.38 6.60 16.86
N PHE A 43 2.19 7.89 16.53
CA PHE A 43 0.83 8.46 16.43
C PHE A 43 -0.02 7.81 15.31
N ILE A 44 0.59 7.15 14.32
CA ILE A 44 -0.11 6.34 13.33
C ILE A 44 -0.40 4.97 13.92
N LEU A 45 0.60 4.31 14.52
CA LEU A 45 0.49 2.96 15.07
C LEU A 45 -0.48 2.89 16.26
N ASP A 46 -0.40 3.86 17.16
CA ASP A 46 -1.17 3.96 18.41
C ASP A 46 -2.57 4.55 18.19
N GLU A 47 -2.93 4.95 16.96
CA GLU A 47 -4.25 5.52 16.72
C GLU A 47 -5.35 4.48 16.99
N PRO A 48 -6.33 4.80 17.87
CA PRO A 48 -7.38 3.85 18.24
C PRO A 48 -8.19 3.34 17.04
N ARG A 49 -8.36 2.03 16.97
CA ARG A 49 -9.04 1.30 15.89
C ARG A 49 -9.53 -0.05 16.38
N GLU A 50 -10.46 -0.66 15.67
CA GLU A 50 -10.90 -2.03 15.98
C GLU A 50 -9.70 -2.99 15.84
N ALA A 51 -9.57 -3.94 16.77
CA ALA A 51 -8.43 -4.85 16.81
C ALA A 51 -8.23 -5.66 15.50
N THR A 52 -9.32 -5.94 14.79
CA THR A 52 -9.33 -6.62 13.48
C THR A 52 -8.62 -5.81 12.39
N PHE A 53 -8.44 -4.49 12.56
CA PHE A 53 -7.91 -3.56 11.57
C PHE A 53 -6.65 -2.83 12.06
N ASN A 54 -5.87 -3.47 12.94
CA ASN A 54 -4.65 -2.88 13.49
C ASN A 54 -3.59 -2.56 12.41
N ARG A 55 -3.52 -3.36 11.34
CA ARG A 55 -2.53 -3.22 10.27
C ARG A 55 -2.99 -2.43 9.06
N PRO A 56 -2.06 -1.82 8.30
CA PRO A 56 -2.39 -1.28 6.99
C PRO A 56 -2.77 -2.43 6.07
N PHE A 57 -3.93 -2.34 5.42
CA PHE A 57 -4.35 -3.40 4.49
C PHE A 57 -3.87 -3.15 3.06
N ALA A 58 -3.43 -1.92 2.76
CA ALA A 58 -2.83 -1.58 1.47
C ALA A 58 -1.74 -0.51 1.62
N MET A 59 -0.77 -0.56 0.71
CA MET A 59 0.25 0.46 0.50
C MET A 59 0.31 0.76 -1.00
N LEU A 60 0.33 2.04 -1.37
CA LEU A 60 0.40 2.49 -2.76
C LEU A 60 1.18 3.79 -2.91
N ILE A 61 1.54 4.10 -4.16
CA ILE A 61 2.12 5.40 -4.51
C ILE A 61 1.00 6.31 -5.04
N LEU A 62 0.86 7.49 -4.43
CA LEU A 62 -0.15 8.48 -4.79
C LEU A 62 0.51 9.83 -5.04
N GLY A 63 0.56 10.24 -6.31
CA GLY A 63 1.23 11.50 -6.68
C GLY A 63 2.70 11.54 -6.25
N GLY A 64 3.41 10.42 -6.34
CA GLY A 64 4.81 10.29 -5.90
C GLY A 64 5.01 10.05 -4.41
N ARG A 65 3.95 10.03 -3.59
CA ARG A 65 4.04 9.83 -2.14
C ARG A 65 3.70 8.41 -1.74
N VAL A 66 4.49 7.86 -0.81
CA VAL A 66 4.15 6.58 -0.16
C VAL A 66 2.90 6.79 0.68
N THR A 67 1.88 5.97 0.44
CA THR A 67 0.59 6.06 1.13
C THR A 67 0.26 4.73 1.79
N LEU A 68 0.03 4.76 3.11
CA LEU A 68 -0.53 3.66 3.86
C LEU A 68 -2.05 3.82 3.97
N ILE A 69 -2.77 2.70 3.87
CA ILE A 69 -4.22 2.67 3.95
C ILE A 69 -4.64 1.76 5.08
N TYR A 70 -5.37 2.34 6.02
CA TYR A 70 -5.92 1.64 7.18
C TYR A 70 -7.43 1.66 7.14
N GLN A 71 -8.02 0.55 7.57
CA GLN A 71 -9.43 0.50 7.87
C GLN A 71 -9.61 0.96 9.32
N MET A 72 -10.37 2.03 9.54
CA MET A 72 -10.63 2.53 10.90
C MET A 72 -11.90 1.92 11.47
N SER A 73 -12.89 1.68 10.62
CA SER A 73 -14.13 0.98 10.93
C SER A 73 -14.72 0.37 9.66
N SER A 74 -15.90 -0.24 9.74
CA SER A 74 -16.60 -0.81 8.58
C SER A 74 -16.93 0.19 7.46
N HIS A 75 -16.88 1.51 7.67
CA HIS A 75 -17.21 2.50 6.63
C HIS A 75 -16.14 3.58 6.47
N ILE A 76 -15.10 3.54 7.30
CA ILE A 76 -14.11 4.61 7.37
C ILE A 76 -12.75 4.03 7.03
N VAL A 77 -12.13 4.61 6.00
CA VAL A 77 -10.77 4.30 5.58
C VAL A 77 -9.91 5.55 5.79
N LYS A 78 -8.70 5.37 6.33
CA LYS A 78 -7.75 6.46 6.54
C LYS A 78 -6.51 6.26 5.70
N LEU A 79 -6.15 7.30 4.96
CA LEU A 79 -4.92 7.41 4.19
C LEU A 79 -3.89 8.17 5.02
N TRP A 80 -2.71 7.59 5.16
CA TRP A 80 -1.53 8.27 5.70
C TRP A 80 -0.52 8.40 4.58
N MET A 81 -0.17 9.63 4.21
CA MET A 81 0.72 9.94 3.10
C MET A 81 2.02 10.53 3.60
N LEU A 82 3.14 9.97 3.17
CA LEU A 82 4.47 10.48 3.47
C LEU A 82 4.83 11.57 2.45
N ASP A 83 5.02 12.78 2.96
CA ASP A 83 5.63 13.91 2.25
C ASP A 83 7.16 13.76 2.36
N ASP A 84 7.72 12.99 1.43
CA ASP A 84 9.16 12.72 1.36
C ASP A 84 9.85 13.75 0.47
N ASP A 85 10.20 14.90 1.07
CA ASP A 85 10.80 16.03 0.35
C ASP A 85 12.22 15.74 -0.20
N GLY A 86 12.78 14.55 0.01
CA GLY A 86 14.10 14.13 -0.48
C GLY A 86 15.31 14.88 0.11
N VAL A 87 15.07 15.99 0.80
CA VAL A 87 16.04 16.66 1.66
C VAL A 87 16.23 15.78 2.88
N GLU A 88 17.47 15.69 3.38
CA GLU A 88 17.87 15.04 4.64
C GLU A 88 17.20 15.66 5.89
N LYS A 89 15.95 16.11 5.81
CA LYS A 89 15.08 16.17 6.97
C LYS A 89 15.09 14.76 7.55
N ARG A 90 15.79 14.62 8.67
CA ARG A 90 15.74 13.43 9.49
C ARG A 90 14.28 13.01 9.55
N LEU A 91 14.00 11.80 9.10
CA LEU A 91 12.74 11.11 9.40
C LEU A 91 12.77 10.92 10.92
N GLU A 92 12.57 12.00 11.66
CA GLU A 92 12.61 12.00 13.10
C GLU A 92 11.46 11.09 13.51
N ASN A 93 11.80 9.98 14.16
CA ASN A 93 10.86 9.22 14.95
C ASN A 93 10.07 10.23 15.76
N CYS A 94 8.78 10.42 15.43
CA CYS A 94 7.97 11.52 15.94
C CYS A 94 7.56 11.30 17.41
N GLN A 95 8.52 10.98 18.28
CA GLN A 95 8.39 11.07 19.74
C GLN A 95 8.51 12.52 20.23
N GLY A 96 8.81 13.48 19.35
CA GLY A 96 8.94 14.90 19.65
C GLY A 96 8.04 15.78 18.79
N LYS A 97 7.68 16.95 19.35
CA LYS A 97 6.84 18.07 18.84
C LYS A 97 7.22 18.66 17.45
N GLY A 98 7.84 17.89 16.55
CA GLY A 98 8.09 18.30 15.16
C GLY A 98 6.84 18.10 14.28
N SER A 99 6.75 18.88 13.20
CA SER A 99 5.76 18.64 12.13
C SER A 99 6.07 17.29 11.48
N SER A 100 5.22 16.28 11.67
CA SER A 100 5.45 14.97 11.04
C SER A 100 5.41 15.09 9.52
N ASN A 101 6.32 14.41 8.83
CA ASN A 101 6.30 14.27 7.36
C ASN A 101 5.12 13.42 6.85
N TRP A 102 4.16 13.10 7.72
CA TRP A 102 2.97 12.33 7.37
C TRP A 102 1.74 13.23 7.44
N SER A 103 0.93 13.20 6.39
CA SER A 103 -0.40 13.83 6.35
C SER A 103 -1.50 12.77 6.34
N ALA A 104 -2.65 13.10 6.94
CA ALA A 104 -3.80 12.20 7.03
C ALA A 104 -4.95 12.68 6.16
N GLU A 105 -5.67 11.73 5.56
CA GLU A 105 -6.95 11.95 4.93
C GLU A 105 -7.93 10.83 5.28
N THR A 106 -9.16 11.17 5.62
CA THR A 106 -10.21 10.17 5.93
C THR A 106 -11.22 10.11 4.80
N ILE A 107 -11.54 8.89 4.36
CA ILE A 107 -12.55 8.58 3.36
C ILE A 107 -13.71 7.89 4.06
N THR A 108 -14.92 8.44 3.89
CA THR A 108 -16.15 7.77 4.31
C THR A 108 -16.76 7.07 3.11
N LEU A 109 -16.91 5.76 3.19
CA LEU A 109 -17.50 4.94 2.14
C LEU A 109 -19.01 4.82 2.35
N PRO A 110 -19.83 4.93 1.30
CA PRO A 110 -21.29 4.80 1.39
C PRO A 110 -21.75 3.34 1.48
N PHE A 111 -20.83 2.42 1.78
CA PHE A 111 -21.08 0.98 1.89
C PHE A 111 -20.15 0.37 2.92
N THR A 112 -20.58 -0.75 3.50
CA THR A 112 -19.74 -1.57 4.37
C THR A 112 -18.53 -2.08 3.60
N PHE A 113 -17.37 -1.79 4.15
CA PHE A 113 -16.05 -2.10 3.63
C PHE A 113 -15.45 -3.29 4.38
N ASP A 114 -15.03 -4.29 3.61
CA ASP A 114 -14.27 -5.44 4.10
C ASP A 114 -12.97 -5.48 3.30
N PHE A 115 -11.83 -5.18 3.93
CA PHE A 115 -10.52 -5.14 3.26
C PHE A 115 -10.19 -6.43 2.48
N ARG A 116 -10.81 -7.57 2.80
CA ARG A 116 -10.61 -8.84 2.07
C ARG A 116 -11.24 -8.85 0.68
N LEU A 117 -12.25 -8.01 0.46
CA LEU A 117 -13.04 -7.95 -0.77
C LEU A 117 -12.76 -6.69 -1.59
N TYR A 118 -11.86 -5.81 -1.14
CA TYR A 118 -11.60 -4.55 -1.82
C TYR A 118 -10.10 -4.34 -2.08
N GLY A 119 -9.81 -3.68 -3.20
CA GLY A 119 -8.45 -3.27 -3.57
C GLY A 119 -8.41 -1.76 -3.81
N PHE A 120 -7.32 -1.13 -3.39
CA PHE A 120 -7.04 0.29 -3.63
C PHE A 120 -5.89 0.41 -4.60
N HIS A 121 -6.05 1.29 -5.60
CA HIS A 121 -5.05 1.52 -6.63
C HIS A 121 -4.85 3.02 -6.80
N GLY A 122 -3.60 3.46 -6.73
CA GLY A 122 -3.23 4.82 -7.12
C GLY A 122 -3.27 4.93 -8.65
N VAL A 123 -3.65 6.11 -9.15
CA VAL A 123 -3.58 6.41 -10.58
C VAL A 123 -2.23 7.05 -10.87
N PRO A 124 -1.34 6.45 -11.69
CA PRO A 124 0.03 6.97 -11.88
C PRO A 124 0.09 8.43 -12.34
N THR A 125 -0.89 8.85 -13.14
CA THR A 125 -0.99 10.21 -13.69
C THR A 125 -1.76 11.20 -12.81
N SER A 126 -2.21 10.78 -11.61
CA SER A 126 -3.01 11.63 -10.74
C SER A 126 -2.64 11.48 -9.26
N ALA A 127 -2.33 12.59 -8.62
CA ALA A 127 -2.15 12.65 -7.17
C ALA A 127 -3.49 12.60 -6.41
N ASP A 128 -4.61 12.86 -7.10
CA ASP A 128 -5.91 13.09 -6.47
C ASP A 128 -6.89 11.94 -6.70
N LYS A 129 -6.63 11.03 -7.65
CA LYS A 129 -7.54 9.94 -7.97
C LYS A 129 -7.07 8.62 -7.39
N ILE A 130 -8.01 7.92 -6.76
CA ILE A 130 -7.85 6.57 -6.25
C ILE A 130 -8.94 5.70 -6.86
N LEU A 131 -8.54 4.54 -7.38
CA LEU A 131 -9.49 3.52 -7.84
C LEU A 131 -9.71 2.49 -6.73
N ILE A 132 -10.98 2.19 -6.47
CA ILE A 132 -11.38 1.22 -5.46
C ILE A 132 -12.13 0.09 -6.16
N SER A 133 -11.50 -1.08 -6.24
CA SER A 133 -12.10 -2.28 -6.84
C SER A 133 -12.77 -3.10 -5.76
N ARG A 134 -14.04 -3.48 -5.96
CA ARG A 134 -14.74 -4.48 -5.15
C ARG A 134 -14.74 -5.81 -5.89
N TYR A 135 -14.40 -6.87 -5.19
CA TYR A 135 -14.45 -8.23 -5.71
C TYR A 135 -15.71 -8.96 -5.21
N ARG A 136 -16.25 -9.83 -6.05
CA ARG A 136 -17.27 -10.80 -5.66
C ARG A 136 -16.56 -12.04 -5.13
N GLU A 137 -17.00 -12.49 -3.97
CA GLU A 137 -16.64 -13.80 -3.46
C GLU A 137 -17.27 -14.85 -4.38
N SER A 138 -16.43 -15.68 -5.01
CA SER A 138 -16.88 -16.86 -5.73
C SER A 138 -16.55 -18.09 -4.88
N ARG A 139 -17.29 -19.20 -5.06
CA ARG A 139 -17.07 -20.46 -4.31
C ARG A 139 -15.74 -21.17 -4.66
N GLY A 140 -14.70 -20.43 -5.06
CA GLY A 140 -13.38 -20.91 -5.48
C GLY A 140 -12.28 -19.83 -5.33
N ILE A 141 -11.10 -20.07 -5.91
CA ILE A 141 -9.88 -19.23 -5.74
C ILE A 141 -9.96 -17.87 -6.49
N LEU A 142 -10.96 -17.70 -7.35
CA LEU A 142 -11.01 -16.61 -8.33
C LEU A 142 -12.07 -15.57 -7.93
N ASN A 143 -11.60 -14.47 -7.34
CA ASN A 143 -12.40 -13.29 -7.07
C ASN A 143 -12.60 -12.50 -8.37
N THR A 144 -13.84 -12.39 -8.87
CA THR A 144 -14.17 -11.56 -10.03
C THR A 144 -14.45 -10.13 -9.60
N MET A 145 -13.98 -9.13 -10.35
CA MET A 145 -14.28 -7.73 -10.01
C MET A 145 -15.78 -7.46 -10.21
N GLY A 146 -16.46 -7.08 -9.13
CA GLY A 146 -17.90 -6.84 -9.12
C GLY A 146 -18.27 -5.38 -9.41
N SER A 147 -17.45 -4.44 -8.97
CA SER A 147 -17.65 -3.00 -9.20
C SER A 147 -16.33 -2.26 -9.04
N LEU A 148 -16.18 -1.15 -9.77
CA LEU A 148 -15.07 -0.22 -9.62
C LEU A 148 -15.63 1.15 -9.22
N TYR A 149 -14.92 1.82 -8.32
CA TYR A 149 -15.21 3.19 -7.92
C TYR A 149 -13.98 4.07 -8.17
N SER A 150 -14.21 5.35 -8.45
CA SER A 150 -13.20 6.40 -8.48
C SER A 150 -13.46 7.34 -7.32
N TYR A 151 -12.46 7.55 -6.48
CA TYR A 151 -12.48 8.57 -5.44
C TYR A 151 -11.59 9.73 -5.87
N ASP A 152 -12.17 10.93 -5.88
CA ASP A 152 -11.45 12.18 -6.10
C ASP A 152 -11.19 12.86 -4.74
N ARG A 153 -9.91 12.98 -4.40
CA ARG A 153 -9.45 13.53 -3.13
C ARG A 153 -9.64 15.03 -3.00
N LYS A 154 -9.71 15.78 -4.10
CA LYS A 154 -9.93 17.23 -4.05
C LYS A 154 -11.39 17.52 -3.76
N THR A 155 -12.28 16.85 -4.48
CA THR A 155 -13.72 17.06 -4.33
C THR A 155 -14.33 16.21 -3.20
N LYS A 156 -13.60 15.19 -2.71
CA LYS A 156 -14.08 14.20 -1.74
C LYS A 156 -15.26 13.38 -2.27
N ILE A 157 -15.37 13.26 -3.59
CA ILE A 157 -16.47 12.54 -4.24
C ILE A 157 -16.05 11.11 -4.56
N LEU A 158 -16.92 10.15 -4.23
CA LEU A 158 -16.80 8.77 -4.64
C LEU A 158 -17.87 8.46 -5.71
N GLU A 159 -17.42 8.11 -6.90
CA GLU A 159 -18.28 7.76 -8.03
C GLU A 159 -18.08 6.29 -8.40
N LYS A 160 -19.18 5.60 -8.71
CA LYS A 160 -19.12 4.26 -9.30
C LYS A 160 -18.84 4.40 -10.79
N ILE A 161 -17.83 3.70 -11.29
CA ILE A 161 -17.54 3.64 -12.72
C ILE A 161 -18.48 2.59 -13.33
N GLU A 162 -19.29 3.01 -14.28
CA GLU A 162 -20.08 2.10 -15.11
C GLU A 162 -19.15 1.40 -16.10
N MET A 163 -19.27 0.07 -16.17
CA MET A 163 -18.46 -0.78 -17.02
C MET A 163 -19.40 -1.60 -17.90
N ASP A 164 -19.74 -1.05 -19.04
CA ASP A 164 -20.56 -1.76 -20.03
C ASP A 164 -19.69 -2.81 -20.75
N GLY A 165 -20.12 -4.07 -20.72
CA GLY A 165 -19.69 -5.12 -21.65
C GLY A 165 -18.29 -5.74 -21.51
N ILE A 166 -17.37 -5.20 -20.70
CA ILE A 166 -15.96 -5.68 -20.69
C ILE A 166 -15.73 -6.90 -19.77
N PHE A 167 -16.50 -7.07 -18.69
CA PHE A 167 -16.20 -8.10 -17.67
C PHE A 167 -17.00 -9.40 -17.79
N SER A 168 -18.03 -9.46 -18.64
CA SER A 168 -18.83 -10.68 -18.85
C SER A 168 -18.12 -11.72 -19.72
N SER A 169 -17.12 -11.32 -20.50
CA SER A 169 -16.40 -12.17 -21.46
C SER A 169 -14.92 -12.41 -21.13
N LEU A 170 -14.37 -11.72 -20.12
CA LEU A 170 -12.97 -11.89 -19.73
C LEU A 170 -12.84 -13.01 -18.68
N PRO A 171 -12.05 -14.07 -18.94
CA PRO A 171 -11.79 -15.10 -17.96
C PRO A 171 -11.10 -14.48 -16.75
N SER A 172 -11.69 -14.70 -15.57
CA SER A 172 -11.19 -14.38 -14.22
C SER A 172 -10.04 -13.37 -14.15
N LEU A 173 -10.38 -12.08 -14.01
CA LEU A 173 -9.43 -11.02 -13.63
C LEU A 173 -9.02 -11.11 -12.14
N SER A 174 -8.84 -12.33 -11.65
CA SER A 174 -8.37 -12.63 -10.32
C SER A 174 -6.96 -12.07 -10.16
N ARG A 175 -6.84 -10.94 -9.46
CA ARG A 175 -5.57 -10.29 -9.10
C ARG A 175 -4.77 -9.64 -10.24
N CYS A 176 -5.41 -9.21 -11.33
CA CYS A 176 -4.71 -8.33 -12.29
C CYS A 176 -4.50 -6.93 -11.68
N ARG A 177 -3.44 -6.76 -10.87
CA ARG A 177 -2.87 -5.44 -10.55
C ARG A 177 -2.45 -4.71 -11.85
N SER A 178 -2.12 -5.47 -12.89
CA SER A 178 -1.64 -5.02 -14.20
C SER A 178 -2.57 -4.06 -14.98
N LEU A 179 -3.89 -4.06 -14.76
CA LEU A 179 -4.77 -3.16 -15.53
C LEU A 179 -4.67 -1.69 -15.09
N PHE A 180 -4.26 -1.44 -13.84
CA PHE A 180 -4.20 -0.10 -13.27
C PHE A 180 -2.76 0.40 -13.07
N THR A 181 -1.77 -0.49 -13.22
CA THR A 181 -0.33 -0.19 -13.08
C THR A 181 0.43 -0.56 -14.36
N THR A 182 0.21 0.15 -15.46
CA THR A 182 1.17 0.12 -16.58
C THR A 182 2.16 1.27 -16.39
N THR A 183 3.13 1.08 -15.48
CA THR A 183 4.41 1.80 -15.61
C THR A 183 5.20 1.05 -16.69
N PHE A 184 5.28 1.62 -17.89
CA PHE A 184 6.33 1.25 -18.84
C PHE A 184 7.67 1.43 -18.12
N THR A 185 8.36 0.33 -17.82
CA THR A 185 9.81 0.38 -17.58
C THR A 185 10.46 0.64 -18.93
N GLU A 186 10.98 1.86 -19.13
CA GLU A 186 11.84 2.14 -20.27
C GLU A 186 13.04 1.18 -20.23
N SER A 187 13.18 0.40 -21.28
CA SER A 187 14.35 -0.46 -21.50
C SER A 187 15.59 0.43 -21.67
N LEU A 188 16.55 0.31 -20.75
CA LEU A 188 17.92 0.73 -21.01
C LEU A 188 18.44 -0.06 -22.21
N ASN A 189 18.60 0.61 -23.36
CA ASN A 189 19.63 0.31 -24.37
C ASN A 189 19.51 1.29 -25.55
N THR A 190 20.35 2.33 -25.56
CA THR A 190 21.01 2.75 -26.81
C THR A 190 22.46 3.08 -26.49
N CYS A 191 23.33 2.13 -26.87
CA CYS A 191 24.76 2.30 -26.91
C CYS A 191 25.08 3.46 -27.86
N ALA A 192 25.72 4.52 -27.36
CA ALA A 192 26.25 5.58 -28.20
C ALA A 192 27.37 5.01 -29.06
N ALA A 193 27.16 4.89 -30.36
CA ALA A 193 28.24 4.69 -31.30
C ALA A 193 29.07 5.98 -31.35
N ALA A 194 30.20 5.99 -30.65
CA ALA A 194 31.26 6.94 -30.90
C ALA A 194 31.79 6.70 -32.32
N SER A 195 31.47 7.59 -33.25
CA SER A 195 32.12 7.63 -34.56
C SER A 195 33.32 8.56 -34.48
N THR A 196 34.50 8.00 -34.22
CA THR A 196 35.78 8.61 -34.59
C THR A 196 36.07 8.36 -36.06
N ARG A 197 36.01 9.42 -36.88
CA ARG A 197 37.07 9.85 -37.81
C ARG A 197 36.63 11.09 -38.58
#